data_AF-A0A5N6U5W8-F1
#
_entry.id   AF-A0A5N6U5W8-F1
#
_cell.length_a   1.000
_cell.length_b   1.000
_cell.length_c   1.000
_cell.angle_alpha   90.00
_cell.angle_beta   90.00
_cell.angle_gamma   90.00
#
_symmetry.space_group_name_H-M   'P 1'
#
loop_
_entity.id
_entity.type
_entity.pdbx_description
1 polymer ?
#
loop_
_entity_poly.entity_id
_entity_poly.type
_entity_poly.pdbx_seq_one_letter_code
_entity_poly.pdbx_strand_id
1 'polypeptide(L)'
;MPSIPALVRALYAVALLNLSTAAAVSRPRPIYAVAHRITETEAVPIALSHGANALEIDLTSWSLGWLSDNDDPFMSTGSSARELFETVASQRKSGSTVSFVWLDIKDPDLCPEGRPCSIEALRDLAREILQPAGIRVLYGFVHARDSRGYQVIRDSLNANEAIAVTDKTHDVLEWYKRNGGSVPVKQRVMGYRSPQLDRTDANLHSELRYATWARGQGRLGKVFAWMSTHGSAKLVAHVMSEAAVDGFIYGHPAAEYNDGNGVKSTARQIIKYVESHSDTMRMATNHDSPW
;
A
#
# COMPACT_ATOMS: atom_id res chain seq x y z
N MET A 1 -64.99 18.88 5.62
CA MET A 1 -63.55 18.63 5.48
C MET A 1 -62.90 18.85 6.85
N PRO A 2 -62.40 17.82 7.54
CA PRO A 2 -61.81 18.01 8.86
C PRO A 2 -60.38 18.56 8.76
N SER A 3 -60.11 19.59 9.54
CA SER A 3 -58.81 20.23 9.71
C SER A 3 -57.82 19.27 10.40
N ILE A 4 -56.60 19.21 9.86
CA ILE A 4 -55.48 18.47 10.46
C ILE A 4 -55.22 19.01 11.88
N PRO A 5 -55.15 18.16 12.94
CA PRO A 5 -54.94 18.62 14.30
C PRO A 5 -53.61 19.34 14.48
N ALA A 6 -53.59 20.41 15.27
CA ALA A 6 -52.39 21.20 15.61
C ALA A 6 -51.23 20.35 16.14
N LEU A 7 -51.52 19.17 16.70
CA LEU A 7 -50.54 18.18 17.18
C LEU A 7 -49.65 17.61 16.06
N VAL A 8 -50.20 17.46 14.85
CA VAL A 8 -49.44 16.95 13.69
C VAL A 8 -48.44 18.01 13.21
N ARG A 9 -48.80 19.30 13.24
CA ARG A 9 -47.87 20.39 12.90
C ARG A 9 -46.72 20.53 13.91
N ALA A 10 -46.98 20.28 15.19
CA ALA A 10 -45.94 20.31 16.23
C ALA A 10 -44.93 19.16 16.09
N LEU A 11 -45.38 17.96 15.71
CA LEU A 11 -44.50 16.80 15.49
C LEU A 11 -43.61 16.96 14.24
N TYR A 12 -44.10 17.61 13.18
CA TYR A 12 -43.28 17.96 12.02
C TYR A 12 -42.22 19.03 12.33
N ALA A 13 -42.52 19.99 13.20
CA ALA A 13 -41.55 21.02 13.60
C ALA A 13 -40.40 20.46 14.47
N VAL A 14 -40.67 19.47 15.32
CA VAL A 14 -39.63 18.80 16.13
C VAL A 14 -38.78 17.83 15.28
N ALA A 15 -39.37 17.20 14.27
CA ALA A 15 -38.62 16.34 13.33
C ALA A 15 -37.67 17.14 12.40
N LEU A 16 -37.96 18.42 12.15
CA LEU A 16 -37.14 19.29 11.29
C LEU A 16 -36.01 20.02 12.03
N LEU A 17 -36.00 20.03 13.37
CA LEU A 17 -34.97 20.71 14.18
C LEU A 17 -33.78 19.82 14.56
N ASN A 18 -33.83 18.50 14.29
CA ASN A 18 -32.69 17.59 14.50
C ASN A 18 -31.93 17.23 13.22
N LEU A 19 -32.24 17.85 12.09
CA LEU A 19 -31.37 17.86 10.90
C LEU A 19 -30.25 18.91 11.07
N SER A 20 -29.58 18.88 12.22
CA SER A 20 -28.19 19.31 12.24
C SER A 20 -27.42 18.26 11.47
N THR A 21 -27.24 18.50 10.18
CA THR A 21 -26.16 17.90 9.42
C THR A 21 -24.88 18.29 10.13
N ALA A 22 -24.47 17.49 11.12
CA ALA A 22 -23.08 17.42 11.50
C ALA A 22 -22.37 17.06 10.20
N ALA A 23 -21.80 18.07 9.52
CA ALA A 23 -20.81 17.83 8.49
C ALA A 23 -19.82 16.88 9.16
N ALA A 24 -19.79 15.62 8.71
CA ALA A 24 -18.83 14.65 9.21
C ALA A 24 -17.49 15.35 9.07
N VAL A 25 -16.85 15.69 10.19
CA VAL A 25 -15.52 16.30 10.16
C VAL A 25 -14.67 15.31 9.38
N SER A 26 -14.36 15.64 8.12
CA SER A 26 -13.67 14.74 7.24
C SER A 26 -12.28 14.59 7.83
N ARG A 27 -12.04 13.45 8.51
CA ARG A 27 -10.73 13.20 9.09
C ARG A 27 -9.70 13.28 7.96
N PRO A 28 -8.58 14.02 8.14
CA PRO A 28 -7.53 14.10 7.13
C PRO A 28 -7.15 12.70 6.66
N ARG A 29 -7.04 12.55 5.34
CA ARG A 29 -6.81 11.26 4.71
C ARG A 29 -5.42 10.72 5.10
N PRO A 30 -5.30 9.46 5.54
CA PRO A 30 -4.01 8.88 5.87
C PRO A 30 -3.17 8.68 4.61
N ILE A 31 -1.90 9.08 4.69
CA ILE A 31 -0.90 8.96 3.63
C ILE A 31 0.20 8.00 4.06
N TYR A 32 0.55 7.08 3.15
CA TYR A 32 1.59 6.09 3.37
C TYR A 32 2.87 6.45 2.61
N ALA A 33 3.98 6.53 3.33
CA ALA A 33 5.32 6.59 2.77
C ALA A 33 5.93 5.19 2.88
N VAL A 34 5.98 4.49 1.74
CA VAL A 34 6.46 3.11 1.62
C VAL A 34 7.92 3.12 1.21
N ALA A 35 8.82 2.69 2.09
CA ALA A 35 10.24 2.58 1.75
C ALA A 35 10.47 1.43 0.78
N HIS A 36 11.06 1.72 -0.38
CA HIS A 36 11.29 0.77 -1.47
C HIS A 36 12.54 -0.10 -1.25
N ARG A 37 12.45 -1.37 -1.63
CA ARG A 37 13.57 -2.32 -1.73
C ARG A 37 14.34 -2.46 -0.42
N ILE A 38 13.61 -2.86 0.62
CA ILE A 38 14.18 -3.27 1.90
C ILE A 38 14.66 -4.72 1.75
N THR A 39 15.95 -4.90 1.45
CA THR A 39 16.57 -6.21 1.25
C THR A 39 17.44 -6.67 2.42
N GLU A 40 17.80 -5.80 3.36
CA GLU A 40 18.56 -6.19 4.55
C GLU A 40 17.88 -5.74 5.83
N THR A 41 18.10 -6.48 6.92
CA THR A 41 17.51 -6.16 8.23
C THR A 41 17.93 -4.77 8.73
N GLU A 42 19.14 -4.33 8.40
CA GLU A 42 19.71 -3.02 8.75
C GLU A 42 18.97 -1.87 8.07
N ALA A 43 18.39 -2.09 6.89
CA ALA A 43 17.63 -1.08 6.17
C ALA A 43 16.29 -0.75 6.85
N VAL A 44 15.72 -1.68 7.62
CA VAL A 44 14.45 -1.50 8.33
C VAL A 44 14.51 -0.31 9.31
N PRO A 45 15.37 -0.28 10.35
CA PRO A 45 15.42 0.85 11.28
C PRO A 45 15.80 2.16 10.58
N ILE A 46 16.64 2.12 9.52
CA ILE A 46 17.00 3.30 8.75
C ILE A 46 15.76 3.90 8.07
N ALA A 47 14.99 3.09 7.34
CA ALA A 47 13.77 3.52 6.67
C ALA A 47 12.75 4.13 7.64
N LEU A 48 12.56 3.49 8.79
CA LEU A 48 11.67 3.99 9.85
C LEU A 48 12.18 5.31 10.44
N SER A 49 13.49 5.47 10.65
CA SER A 49 14.09 6.73 11.10
C SER A 49 13.93 7.87 10.09
N HIS A 50 13.77 7.56 8.80
CA HIS A 50 13.45 8.52 7.75
C HIS A 50 11.97 8.89 7.69
N GLY A 51 11.12 8.22 8.48
CA GLY A 51 9.68 8.44 8.57
C GLY A 51 8.83 7.58 7.65
N ALA A 52 9.38 6.46 7.15
CA ALA A 52 8.55 5.43 6.51
C ALA A 52 7.50 4.92 7.51
N ASN A 53 6.27 4.72 7.03
CA ASN A 53 5.20 4.09 7.82
C ASN A 53 4.69 2.79 7.18
N ALA A 54 5.34 2.33 6.12
CA ALA A 54 5.20 1.05 5.45
C ALA A 54 6.50 0.71 4.73
N LEU A 55 6.71 -0.56 4.42
CA LEU A 55 7.95 -1.07 3.80
C LEU A 55 7.59 -1.93 2.60
N GLU A 56 8.40 -1.89 1.55
CA GLU A 56 8.29 -2.77 0.39
C GLU A 56 9.54 -3.66 0.31
N ILE A 57 9.32 -4.95 0.08
CA ILE A 57 10.34 -6.00 0.07
C ILE A 57 10.14 -6.82 -1.20
N ASP A 58 11.14 -6.77 -2.09
CA ASP A 58 11.25 -7.70 -3.22
C ASP A 58 11.53 -9.10 -2.66
N LEU A 59 10.77 -10.12 -3.09
CA LEU A 59 10.94 -11.50 -2.63
C LEU A 59 10.99 -12.49 -3.78
N THR A 60 12.02 -13.33 -3.75
CA THR A 60 12.26 -14.43 -4.69
C THR A 60 12.30 -15.76 -3.94
N SER A 61 11.74 -16.80 -4.54
CA SER A 61 11.69 -18.15 -4.01
C SER A 61 13.01 -18.90 -4.26
N TRP A 62 13.67 -19.32 -3.20
CA TRP A 62 14.89 -20.14 -3.24
C TRP A 62 14.66 -21.50 -2.61
N SER A 63 15.47 -22.51 -2.92
CA SER A 63 15.23 -23.90 -2.44
C SER A 63 15.06 -24.05 -0.92
N LEU A 64 15.61 -23.13 -0.12
CA LEU A 64 15.53 -23.10 1.35
C LEU A 64 14.45 -22.16 1.91
N GLY A 65 13.80 -21.34 1.09
CA GLY A 65 12.80 -20.38 1.54
C GLY A 65 12.75 -19.12 0.68
N TRP A 66 12.07 -18.09 1.17
CA TRP A 66 12.00 -16.79 0.51
C TRP A 66 13.14 -15.89 0.97
N LEU A 67 13.88 -15.34 0.00
CA LEU A 67 14.94 -14.36 0.25
C LEU A 67 14.55 -13.03 -0.39
N SER A 68 15.00 -11.93 0.20
CA SER A 68 14.85 -10.65 -0.47
C SER A 68 15.91 -10.49 -1.55
N ASP A 69 15.45 -10.47 -2.79
CA ASP A 69 16.26 -10.38 -3.99
C ASP A 69 15.45 -9.68 -5.08
N ASN A 70 16.12 -8.90 -5.91
CA ASN A 70 15.53 -8.13 -6.98
C ASN A 70 16.24 -8.48 -8.29
N ASP A 71 15.64 -9.44 -9.00
CA ASP A 71 15.84 -9.77 -10.42
C ASP A 71 17.25 -10.27 -10.86
N ASP A 72 18.18 -10.58 -9.94
CA ASP A 72 19.49 -11.19 -10.31
C ASP A 72 19.74 -12.54 -9.58
N PRO A 73 19.42 -13.68 -10.23
CA PRO A 73 19.56 -15.01 -9.65
C PRO A 73 21.02 -15.46 -9.40
N PHE A 74 22.02 -14.58 -9.57
CA PHE A 74 23.42 -14.96 -9.44
C PHE A 74 24.24 -14.15 -8.40
N MET A 75 23.77 -13.00 -7.89
CA MET A 75 24.67 -12.07 -7.17
C MET A 75 24.10 -11.31 -5.96
N SER A 76 22.87 -11.57 -5.47
CA SER A 76 22.40 -10.94 -4.23
C SER A 76 21.43 -11.83 -3.46
N THR A 77 21.90 -12.45 -2.37
CA THR A 77 20.99 -12.95 -1.33
C THR A 77 20.94 -11.87 -0.25
N GLY A 78 19.91 -11.03 -0.27
CA GLY A 78 19.58 -10.25 0.91
C GLY A 78 19.11 -11.17 2.05
N SER A 79 18.70 -10.55 3.14
CA SER A 79 18.13 -11.24 4.30
C SER A 79 16.96 -12.16 3.93
N SER A 80 16.75 -13.23 4.70
CA SER A 80 15.57 -14.07 4.51
C SER A 80 14.29 -13.31 4.86
N ALA A 81 13.16 -13.72 4.26
CA ALA A 81 11.85 -13.14 4.60
C ALA A 81 11.55 -13.25 6.10
N ARG A 82 12.01 -14.33 6.76
CA ARG A 82 11.85 -14.52 8.21
C ARG A 82 12.62 -13.47 8.99
N GLU A 83 13.90 -13.27 8.70
CA GLU A 83 14.75 -12.28 9.39
C GLU A 83 14.20 -10.86 9.21
N LEU A 84 13.78 -10.51 8.00
CA LEU A 84 13.13 -9.22 7.73
C LEU A 84 11.82 -9.09 8.52
N PHE A 85 10.94 -10.09 8.49
CA PHE A 85 9.65 -10.01 9.18
C PHE A 85 9.83 -9.92 10.70
N GLU A 86 10.77 -10.67 11.28
CA GLU A 86 11.11 -10.62 12.71
C GLU A 86 11.66 -9.25 13.09
N THR A 87 12.53 -8.67 12.26
CA THR A 87 13.08 -7.32 12.44
C THR A 87 11.97 -6.27 12.41
N VAL A 88 11.08 -6.31 11.40
CA VAL A 88 9.96 -5.37 11.28
C VAL A 88 8.98 -5.52 12.45
N ALA A 89 8.64 -6.75 12.83
CA ALA A 89 7.78 -7.02 13.98
C ALA A 89 8.41 -6.52 15.29
N SER A 90 9.73 -6.66 15.47
CA SER A 90 10.47 -6.14 16.62
C SER A 90 10.43 -4.60 16.68
N GLN A 91 10.67 -3.92 15.55
CA GLN A 91 10.57 -2.47 15.45
C GLN A 91 9.17 -1.98 15.82
N ARG A 92 8.14 -2.65 15.31
CA ARG A 92 6.74 -2.35 15.66
C ARG A 92 6.47 -2.54 17.16
N LYS A 93 6.89 -3.66 17.76
CA LYS A 93 6.75 -3.91 19.20
C LYS A 93 7.49 -2.87 20.05
N SER A 94 8.57 -2.31 19.52
CA SER A 94 9.38 -1.25 20.15
C SER A 94 8.79 0.16 19.98
N GLY A 95 7.62 0.29 19.34
CA GLY A 95 6.88 1.56 19.20
C GLY A 95 6.95 2.22 17.83
N SER A 96 7.69 1.65 16.88
CA SER A 96 7.77 2.21 15.52
C SER A 96 6.43 2.12 14.79
N THR A 97 6.16 3.11 13.93
CA THR A 97 4.97 3.12 13.07
C THR A 97 5.23 2.31 11.82
N VAL A 98 4.71 1.08 11.76
CA VAL A 98 4.67 0.24 10.57
C VAL A 98 3.24 -0.25 10.37
N SER A 99 2.56 0.26 9.34
CA SER A 99 1.16 -0.05 9.07
C SER A 99 1.02 -1.36 8.29
N PHE A 100 1.85 -1.54 7.27
CA PHE A 100 1.90 -2.74 6.46
C PHE A 100 3.27 -2.96 5.83
N VAL A 101 3.49 -4.19 5.37
CA VAL A 101 4.60 -4.58 4.49
C VAL A 101 4.02 -4.98 3.13
N TRP A 102 4.55 -4.41 2.06
CA TRP A 102 4.28 -4.77 0.67
C TRP A 102 5.31 -5.80 0.22
N LEU A 103 4.87 -7.01 -0.13
CA LEU A 103 5.72 -8.07 -0.64
C LEU A 103 5.66 -8.04 -2.17
N ASP A 104 6.70 -7.57 -2.86
CA ASP A 104 6.78 -7.65 -4.32
C ASP A 104 7.29 -9.05 -4.72
N ILE A 105 6.35 -9.93 -5.06
CA ILE A 105 6.62 -11.35 -5.27
C ILE A 105 7.04 -11.58 -6.72
N LYS A 106 8.27 -12.06 -6.93
CA LYS A 106 8.86 -12.23 -8.27
C LYS A 106 8.44 -13.53 -8.96
N ASP A 107 8.43 -14.65 -8.23
CA ASP A 107 8.34 -16.01 -8.78
C ASP A 107 7.46 -16.95 -7.94
N PRO A 108 6.17 -16.61 -7.73
CA PRO A 108 5.28 -17.31 -6.79
C PRO A 108 5.03 -18.79 -7.07
N ASP A 109 5.36 -19.26 -8.29
CA ASP A 109 5.10 -20.61 -8.76
C ASP A 109 6.39 -21.44 -8.96
N LEU A 110 7.57 -20.87 -8.72
CA LEU A 110 8.84 -21.57 -8.94
C LEU A 110 8.97 -22.79 -8.00
N CYS A 111 8.46 -22.67 -6.78
CA CYS A 111 8.57 -23.68 -5.75
C CYS A 111 7.21 -24.37 -5.50
N PRO A 112 7.16 -25.71 -5.49
CA PRO A 112 5.91 -26.45 -5.34
C PRO A 112 5.36 -26.34 -3.91
N GLU A 113 4.04 -26.55 -3.79
CA GLU A 113 3.33 -26.58 -2.51
C GLU A 113 3.96 -27.53 -1.49
N GLY A 114 3.88 -27.17 -0.21
CA GLY A 114 4.43 -27.96 0.90
C GLY A 114 5.94 -27.78 1.13
N ARG A 115 6.59 -26.88 0.38
CA ARG A 115 8.00 -26.52 0.56
C ARG A 115 8.14 -25.16 1.25
N PRO A 116 9.25 -24.89 1.96
CA PRO A 116 9.50 -23.59 2.61
C PRO A 116 9.50 -22.38 1.66
N CYS A 117 9.75 -22.60 0.37
CA CYS A 117 9.73 -21.57 -0.66
C CYS A 117 8.41 -21.45 -1.42
N SER A 118 7.40 -22.23 -1.05
CA SER A 118 6.07 -22.10 -1.65
C SER A 118 5.42 -20.77 -1.26
N ILE A 119 4.50 -20.29 -2.08
CA ILE A 119 3.69 -19.10 -1.77
C ILE A 119 2.85 -19.28 -0.50
N GLU A 120 2.37 -20.49 -0.20
CA GLU A 120 1.70 -20.81 1.06
C GLU A 120 2.62 -20.60 2.25
N ALA A 121 3.88 -21.06 2.17
CA ALA A 121 4.86 -20.88 3.23
C ALA A 121 5.15 -19.38 3.47
N LEU A 122 5.25 -18.55 2.42
CA LEU A 122 5.39 -17.10 2.59
C LEU A 122 4.17 -16.47 3.28
N ARG A 123 2.96 -16.85 2.85
CA ARG A 123 1.71 -16.38 3.46
C ARG A 123 1.65 -16.74 4.94
N ASP A 124 1.95 -17.99 5.26
CA ASP A 124 1.88 -18.51 6.61
C ASP A 124 2.95 -17.87 7.50
N LEU A 125 4.15 -17.62 6.97
CA LEU A 125 5.21 -16.87 7.64
C LEU A 125 4.79 -15.42 7.96
N ALA A 126 4.16 -14.74 7.01
CA ALA A 126 3.60 -13.41 7.20
C ALA A 126 2.52 -13.38 8.31
N ARG A 127 1.65 -14.40 8.33
CA ARG A 127 0.62 -14.58 9.38
C ARG A 127 1.21 -14.91 10.74
N GLU A 128 2.29 -15.69 10.78
CA GLU A 128 2.99 -16.08 11.99
C GLU A 128 3.68 -14.88 12.66
N ILE A 129 4.32 -14.01 11.86
CA ILE A 129 5.24 -13.00 12.39
C ILE A 129 4.67 -11.59 12.37
N LEU A 130 4.15 -11.14 11.23
CA LEU A 130 3.74 -9.74 11.03
C LEU A 130 2.37 -9.45 11.67
N GLN A 131 1.40 -10.33 11.45
CA GLN A 131 0.02 -10.09 11.90
C GLN A 131 -0.12 -10.00 13.44
N PRO A 132 0.54 -10.85 14.26
CA PRO A 132 0.49 -10.72 15.72
C PRO A 132 1.14 -9.44 16.24
N ALA A 133 2.05 -8.83 15.47
CA ALA A 133 2.59 -7.51 15.77
C ALA A 133 1.66 -6.36 15.34
N GLY A 134 0.50 -6.67 14.74
CA GLY A 134 -0.44 -5.68 14.21
C GLY A 134 0.05 -5.01 12.93
N ILE A 135 0.89 -5.70 12.15
CA ILE A 135 1.36 -5.28 10.83
C ILE A 135 0.55 -6.04 9.78
N ARG A 136 0.01 -5.31 8.81
CA ARG A 136 -0.75 -5.89 7.70
C ARG A 136 0.13 -6.23 6.51
N VAL A 137 -0.36 -7.06 5.59
CA VAL A 137 0.44 -7.56 4.47
C VAL A 137 -0.24 -7.28 3.14
N LEU A 138 0.50 -6.67 2.23
CA LEU A 138 0.06 -6.38 0.87
C LEU A 138 0.86 -7.24 -0.11
N TYR A 139 0.20 -8.22 -0.73
CA TYR A 139 0.84 -9.11 -1.70
C TYR A 139 0.84 -8.46 -3.09
N GLY A 140 2.01 -8.08 -3.57
CA GLY A 140 2.23 -7.48 -4.88
C GLY A 140 2.50 -8.52 -5.96
N PHE A 141 1.73 -8.46 -7.04
CA PHE A 141 1.91 -9.32 -8.22
C PHE A 141 2.14 -8.44 -9.46
N VAL A 142 3.36 -7.91 -9.60
CA VAL A 142 3.72 -7.03 -10.72
C VAL A 142 3.86 -7.82 -12.03
N HIS A 143 4.62 -8.92 -12.00
CA HIS A 143 4.90 -9.75 -13.19
C HIS A 143 4.25 -11.14 -13.13
N ALA A 144 3.52 -11.44 -12.06
CA ALA A 144 3.00 -12.79 -11.79
C ALA A 144 1.49 -12.81 -11.44
N ARG A 145 0.69 -11.86 -11.96
CA ARG A 145 -0.75 -11.81 -11.65
C ARG A 145 -1.54 -13.01 -12.17
N ASP A 146 -1.11 -13.63 -13.27
CA ASP A 146 -1.73 -14.84 -13.84
C ASP A 146 -1.27 -16.15 -13.16
N SER A 147 -0.41 -16.07 -12.13
CA SER A 147 0.19 -17.23 -11.46
C SER A 147 -0.80 -18.05 -10.61
N ARG A 148 -0.41 -19.29 -10.30
CA ARG A 148 -1.07 -20.10 -9.26
C ARG A 148 -1.00 -19.40 -7.92
N GLY A 149 0.14 -18.81 -7.56
CA GLY A 149 0.31 -18.15 -6.27
C GLY A 149 -0.57 -16.92 -6.09
N TYR A 150 -0.88 -16.17 -7.16
CA TYR A 150 -1.92 -15.14 -7.11
C TYR A 150 -3.27 -15.75 -6.69
N GLN A 151 -3.67 -16.88 -7.28
CA GLN A 151 -4.93 -17.55 -6.97
C GLN A 151 -4.95 -18.06 -5.52
N VAL A 152 -3.86 -18.67 -5.07
CA VAL A 152 -3.70 -19.13 -3.67
C VAL A 152 -3.88 -17.97 -2.70
N ILE A 153 -3.21 -16.83 -2.92
CA ILE A 153 -3.36 -15.66 -2.06
C ILE A 153 -4.78 -15.12 -2.14
N ARG A 154 -5.32 -14.90 -3.35
CA ARG A 154 -6.68 -14.42 -3.59
C ARG A 154 -7.73 -15.20 -2.81
N ASP A 155 -7.66 -16.53 -2.88
CA ASP A 155 -8.68 -17.42 -2.33
C ASP A 155 -8.50 -17.68 -0.83
N SER A 156 -7.39 -17.21 -0.24
CA SER A 156 -7.09 -17.38 1.18
C SER A 156 -6.95 -16.07 1.96
N LEU A 157 -7.17 -14.90 1.36
CA LEU A 157 -7.05 -13.60 2.03
C LEU A 157 -7.85 -13.52 3.34
N ASN A 158 -7.20 -12.98 4.38
CA ASN A 158 -7.87 -12.59 5.62
C ASN A 158 -8.00 -11.06 5.75
N ALA A 159 -8.60 -10.56 6.82
CA ALA A 159 -8.84 -9.12 7.01
C ALA A 159 -7.56 -8.24 7.12
N ASN A 160 -6.42 -8.85 7.47
CA ASN A 160 -5.12 -8.20 7.61
C ASN A 160 -4.27 -8.28 6.34
N GLU A 161 -4.86 -8.70 5.22
CA GLU A 161 -4.17 -8.94 3.95
C GLU A 161 -4.88 -8.23 2.80
N ALA A 162 -4.13 -7.85 1.77
CA ALA A 162 -4.66 -7.32 0.52
C ALA A 162 -3.78 -7.72 -0.65
N ILE A 163 -4.27 -7.50 -1.88
CA ILE A 163 -3.52 -7.73 -3.11
C ILE A 163 -3.26 -6.40 -3.79
N ALA A 164 -2.03 -6.21 -4.25
CA ALA A 164 -1.67 -5.14 -5.17
C ALA A 164 -1.39 -5.70 -6.56
N VAL A 165 -2.00 -5.08 -7.57
CA VAL A 165 -1.65 -5.27 -8.98
C VAL A 165 -1.10 -3.95 -9.49
N THR A 166 0.06 -4.00 -10.15
CA THR A 166 0.73 -2.82 -10.70
C THR A 166 0.70 -2.89 -12.22
N ASP A 167 -0.08 -2.00 -12.84
CA ASP A 167 -0.18 -1.85 -14.29
C ASP A 167 -0.91 -0.52 -14.60
N LYS A 168 -1.26 -0.28 -15.87
CA LYS A 168 -2.21 0.76 -16.26
C LYS A 168 -3.56 0.56 -15.60
N THR A 169 -4.24 1.65 -15.28
CA THR A 169 -5.49 1.65 -14.53
C THR A 169 -6.57 0.81 -15.17
N HIS A 170 -6.73 0.93 -16.50
CA HIS A 170 -7.71 0.14 -17.24
C HIS A 170 -7.46 -1.37 -17.05
N ASP A 171 -6.21 -1.78 -17.16
CA ASP A 171 -5.82 -3.19 -17.14
C ASP A 171 -5.95 -3.78 -15.73
N VAL A 172 -5.60 -3.00 -14.69
CA VAL A 172 -5.85 -3.37 -13.28
C VAL A 172 -7.35 -3.53 -13.00
N LEU A 173 -8.18 -2.61 -13.49
CA LEU A 173 -9.62 -2.66 -13.27
C LEU A 173 -10.29 -3.83 -13.98
N GLU A 174 -9.89 -4.12 -15.23
CA GLU A 174 -10.36 -5.30 -15.96
C GLU A 174 -9.85 -6.59 -15.32
N TRP A 175 -8.61 -6.59 -14.81
CA TRP A 175 -8.07 -7.70 -14.05
C TRP A 175 -8.92 -8.03 -12.83
N TYR A 176 -9.17 -7.05 -11.95
CA TYR A 176 -10.01 -7.29 -10.77
C TYR A 176 -11.46 -7.66 -11.11
N LYS A 177 -12.00 -7.14 -12.21
CA LYS A 177 -13.34 -7.51 -12.68
C LYS A 177 -13.42 -8.97 -13.10
N ARG A 178 -12.40 -9.50 -13.77
CA ARG A 178 -12.36 -10.89 -14.25
C ARG A 178 -11.92 -11.87 -13.17
N ASN A 179 -10.90 -11.50 -12.40
CA ASN A 179 -10.17 -12.42 -11.53
C ASN A 179 -10.31 -12.12 -10.04
N GLY A 180 -10.92 -10.99 -9.65
CA GLY A 180 -10.99 -10.49 -8.28
C GLY A 180 -12.36 -10.64 -7.62
N GLY A 181 -13.26 -11.48 -8.15
CA GLY A 181 -14.63 -11.64 -7.64
C GLY A 181 -14.72 -11.99 -6.15
N SER A 182 -13.78 -12.78 -5.64
CA SER A 182 -13.65 -13.16 -4.23
C SER A 182 -12.92 -12.12 -3.37
N VAL A 183 -12.24 -11.13 -3.96
CA VAL A 183 -11.49 -10.09 -3.23
C VAL A 183 -12.42 -8.92 -2.92
N PRO A 184 -12.68 -8.58 -1.65
CA PRO A 184 -13.43 -7.38 -1.31
C PRO A 184 -12.77 -6.13 -1.89
N VAL A 185 -13.57 -5.18 -2.38
CA VAL A 185 -13.07 -3.94 -3.02
C VAL A 185 -11.98 -3.26 -2.20
N LYS A 186 -12.16 -3.18 -0.88
CA LYS A 186 -11.21 -2.55 0.02
C LYS A 186 -9.81 -3.19 -0.04
N GLN A 187 -9.72 -4.50 -0.26
CA GLN A 187 -8.47 -5.27 -0.38
C GLN A 187 -7.89 -5.30 -1.81
N ARG A 188 -8.51 -4.57 -2.75
CA ARG A 188 -8.01 -4.40 -4.12
C ARG A 188 -7.17 -3.14 -4.21
N VAL A 189 -5.86 -3.30 -4.15
CA VAL A 189 -4.90 -2.21 -4.23
C VAL A 189 -4.35 -2.12 -5.65
N MET A 190 -4.16 -0.89 -6.12
CA MET A 190 -3.47 -0.60 -7.35
C MET A 190 -2.13 0.08 -7.05
N GLY A 191 -1.06 -0.44 -7.62
CA GLY A 191 0.17 0.30 -7.85
C GLY A 191 0.18 0.87 -9.27
N TYR A 192 0.81 2.02 -9.48
CA TYR A 192 1.14 2.49 -10.82
C TYR A 192 2.63 2.80 -10.88
N ARG A 193 3.33 2.18 -11.82
CA ARG A 193 4.74 2.41 -12.12
C ARG A 193 4.86 2.95 -13.54
N SER A 194 5.56 4.07 -13.70
CA SER A 194 6.02 4.50 -15.02
C SER A 194 7.35 3.82 -15.37
N PRO A 195 7.53 3.28 -16.58
CA PRO A 195 8.83 2.81 -17.06
C PRO A 195 9.86 3.93 -17.21
N GLN A 196 9.39 5.17 -17.44
CA GLN A 196 10.21 6.37 -17.58
C GLN A 196 9.93 7.32 -16.42
N LEU A 197 10.45 7.01 -15.23
CA LEU A 197 10.42 7.91 -14.05
C LEU A 197 11.33 9.14 -14.21
N ASP A 198 11.59 9.57 -15.43
CA ASP A 198 11.97 10.94 -15.71
C ASP A 198 10.68 11.78 -15.87
N ARG A 199 10.83 13.10 -16.00
CA ARG A 199 9.70 14.04 -16.03
C ARG A 199 8.82 13.92 -17.30
N THR A 200 8.91 12.83 -18.07
CA THR A 200 8.33 12.73 -19.41
C THR A 200 7.17 11.75 -19.56
N ASP A 201 6.82 10.94 -18.54
CA ASP A 201 5.57 10.16 -18.62
C ASP A 201 4.34 11.08 -18.50
N ALA A 202 3.86 11.51 -19.67
CA ALA A 202 2.66 12.31 -19.82
C ALA A 202 1.41 11.65 -19.23
N ASN A 203 1.42 10.33 -19.04
CA ASN A 203 0.26 9.56 -18.58
C ASN A 203 0.25 9.30 -17.07
N LEU A 204 1.36 9.52 -16.34
CA LEU A 204 1.41 9.25 -14.90
C LEU A 204 0.25 9.92 -14.14
N HIS A 205 -0.01 11.18 -14.46
CA HIS A 205 -1.08 11.94 -13.84
C HIS A 205 -2.47 11.43 -14.24
N SER A 206 -2.72 11.18 -15.54
CA SER A 206 -4.04 10.73 -16.02
C SER A 206 -4.39 9.34 -15.52
N GLU A 207 -3.41 8.43 -15.46
CA GLU A 207 -3.57 7.09 -14.91
C GLU A 207 -3.90 7.14 -13.41
N LEU A 208 -3.10 7.86 -12.60
CA LEU A 208 -3.37 7.98 -11.18
C LEU A 208 -4.71 8.66 -10.89
N ARG A 209 -5.10 9.68 -11.66
CA ARG A 209 -6.44 10.30 -11.54
C ARG A 209 -7.57 9.35 -11.91
N TYR A 210 -7.40 8.54 -12.95
CA TYR A 210 -8.40 7.54 -13.31
C TYR A 210 -8.53 6.48 -12.21
N ALA A 211 -7.40 6.04 -11.64
CA ALA A 211 -7.37 5.07 -10.56
C ALA A 211 -8.08 5.59 -9.30
N THR A 212 -7.82 6.84 -8.89
CA THR A 212 -8.46 7.42 -7.71
C THR A 212 -9.92 7.78 -7.94
N TRP A 213 -10.32 8.13 -9.16
CA TRP A 213 -11.73 8.19 -9.55
C TRP A 213 -12.39 6.81 -9.40
N ALA A 214 -11.77 5.74 -9.89
CA ALA A 214 -12.30 4.38 -9.77
C ALA A 214 -12.38 3.91 -8.30
N ARG A 215 -11.41 4.28 -7.46
CA ARG A 215 -11.48 4.13 -5.99
C ARG A 215 -12.71 4.84 -5.42
N GLY A 216 -12.96 6.09 -5.82
CA GLY A 216 -14.14 6.85 -5.42
C GLY A 216 -15.48 6.25 -5.87
N GLN A 217 -15.47 5.45 -6.95
CA GLN A 217 -16.61 4.66 -7.42
C GLN A 217 -16.73 3.28 -6.74
N GLY A 218 -15.93 2.99 -5.71
CA GLY A 218 -15.96 1.70 -5.02
C GLY A 218 -15.44 0.53 -5.87
N ARG A 219 -14.48 0.77 -6.76
CA ARG A 219 -13.86 -0.29 -7.60
C ARG A 219 -12.48 -0.72 -7.11
N LEU A 220 -11.82 0.14 -6.34
CA LEU A 220 -10.51 -0.07 -5.71
C LEU A 220 -10.57 0.38 -4.25
N GLY A 221 -9.71 -0.20 -3.42
CA GLY A 221 -9.53 0.19 -2.02
C GLY A 221 -8.48 1.29 -1.84
N LYS A 222 -7.32 1.13 -2.50
CA LYS A 222 -6.21 2.08 -2.45
C LYS A 222 -5.47 2.21 -3.78
N VAL A 223 -4.81 3.35 -3.95
CA VAL A 223 -3.97 3.67 -5.10
C VAL A 223 -2.63 4.20 -4.61
N PHE A 224 -1.53 3.57 -5.04
CA PHE A 224 -0.16 3.96 -4.73
C PHE A 224 0.61 4.32 -6.00
N ALA A 225 1.46 5.34 -5.90
CA ALA A 225 2.39 5.72 -6.96
C ALA A 225 3.78 5.12 -6.70
N TRP A 226 4.37 4.53 -7.74
CA TRP A 226 5.73 3.96 -7.77
C TRP A 226 6.57 4.78 -8.76
N MET A 227 7.75 5.32 -8.48
CA MET A 227 8.52 5.53 -7.24
C MET A 227 8.92 7.01 -7.22
N SER A 228 8.93 7.64 -6.05
CA SER A 228 9.58 8.94 -5.90
C SER A 228 11.08 8.76 -5.66
N THR A 229 11.92 9.36 -6.52
CA THR A 229 13.39 9.39 -6.37
C THR A 229 13.88 10.79 -5.97
N HIS A 230 15.16 10.94 -5.65
CA HIS A 230 15.75 12.23 -5.28
C HIS A 230 15.51 13.30 -6.37
N GLY A 231 15.08 14.50 -5.96
CA GLY A 231 14.75 15.60 -6.90
C GLY A 231 13.31 15.61 -7.41
N SER A 232 12.46 14.70 -6.91
CA SER A 232 11.05 14.54 -7.31
C SER A 232 10.06 15.39 -6.52
N ALA A 233 10.49 16.39 -5.74
CA ALA A 233 9.60 17.20 -4.89
C ALA A 233 8.40 17.78 -5.66
N LYS A 234 8.63 18.30 -6.86
CA LYS A 234 7.57 18.83 -7.74
C LYS A 234 6.61 17.73 -8.20
N LEU A 235 7.12 16.52 -8.45
CA LEU A 235 6.30 15.39 -8.85
C LEU A 235 5.44 14.89 -7.67
N VAL A 236 6.03 14.73 -6.47
CA VAL A 236 5.30 14.38 -5.25
C VAL A 236 4.18 15.38 -5.01
N ALA A 237 4.49 16.68 -5.07
CA ALA A 237 3.50 17.74 -4.89
C ALA A 237 2.39 17.66 -5.93
N HIS A 238 2.73 17.49 -7.21
CA HIS A 238 1.76 17.41 -8.30
C HIS A 238 0.85 16.16 -8.18
N VAL A 239 1.42 14.99 -7.90
CA VAL A 239 0.65 13.76 -7.75
C VAL A 239 -0.23 13.80 -6.49
N MET A 240 0.28 14.34 -5.38
CA MET A 240 -0.50 14.52 -4.16
C MET A 240 -1.66 15.50 -4.34
N SER A 241 -1.43 16.66 -4.98
CA SER A 241 -2.47 17.68 -5.15
C SER A 241 -3.54 17.27 -6.15
N GLU A 242 -3.14 16.69 -7.28
CA GLU A 242 -4.07 16.48 -8.40
C GLU A 242 -4.66 15.08 -8.47
N ALA A 243 -3.90 14.05 -8.04
CA ALA A 243 -4.33 12.66 -8.18
C ALA A 243 -4.88 12.05 -6.88
N ALA A 244 -4.64 12.66 -5.71
CA ALA A 244 -5.18 12.21 -4.42
C ALA A 244 -4.88 10.72 -4.10
N VAL A 245 -3.67 10.25 -4.45
CA VAL A 245 -3.16 8.90 -4.15
C VAL A 245 -3.03 8.67 -2.65
N ASP A 246 -3.12 7.42 -2.21
CA ASP A 246 -3.04 7.03 -0.80
C ASP A 246 -1.60 6.94 -0.27
N GLY A 247 -0.61 6.87 -1.15
CA GLY A 247 0.78 6.79 -0.74
C GLY A 247 1.75 6.71 -1.90
N PHE A 248 3.03 6.76 -1.53
CA PHE A 248 4.17 6.70 -2.43
C PHE A 248 5.12 5.61 -1.99
N ILE A 249 5.60 4.87 -2.97
CA ILE A 249 6.80 4.06 -2.82
C ILE A 249 7.99 4.96 -3.15
N TYR A 250 9.00 5.00 -2.29
CA TYR A 250 10.13 5.91 -2.44
C TYR A 250 11.46 5.23 -2.09
N GLY A 251 12.52 5.63 -2.77
CA GLY A 251 13.83 5.02 -2.58
C GLY A 251 14.67 5.10 -3.85
N HIS A 252 15.57 4.14 -4.01
CA HIS A 252 16.35 3.98 -5.23
C HIS A 252 15.63 3.07 -6.23
N PRO A 253 15.68 3.38 -7.54
CA PRO A 253 15.02 2.57 -8.57
C PRO A 253 15.61 1.16 -8.70
N ALA A 254 16.91 1.02 -8.49
CA ALA A 254 17.66 -0.20 -8.78
C ALA A 254 18.65 -0.59 -7.67
N ALA A 255 18.57 0.04 -6.50
CA ALA A 255 19.50 -0.21 -5.40
C ALA A 255 18.73 -0.40 -4.08
N GLU A 256 19.37 -1.10 -3.16
CA GLU A 256 18.91 -1.27 -1.79
C GLU A 256 18.72 0.08 -1.07
N TYR A 257 17.74 0.12 -0.17
CA TYR A 257 17.51 1.24 0.73
C TYR A 257 18.68 1.46 1.71
N ASN A 258 19.15 2.70 1.85
CA ASN A 258 20.28 3.04 2.72
C ASN A 258 20.08 4.40 3.42
N ASP A 259 21.00 4.79 4.32
CA ASP A 259 20.99 6.11 5.02
C ASP A 259 21.51 7.26 4.13
N GLY A 260 21.44 7.11 2.81
CA GLY A 260 21.86 8.11 1.86
C GLY A 260 20.97 9.36 1.91
N ASN A 261 21.61 10.53 1.83
CA ASN A 261 20.93 11.84 1.82
C ASN A 261 19.84 11.94 0.74
N GLY A 262 20.01 11.24 -0.39
CA GLY A 262 19.03 11.24 -1.48
C GLY A 262 17.68 10.66 -1.06
N VAL A 263 17.69 9.44 -0.49
CA VAL A 263 16.49 8.73 -0.04
C VAL A 263 15.84 9.44 1.14
N LYS A 264 16.66 9.89 2.10
CA LYS A 264 16.23 10.69 3.26
C LYS A 264 15.53 11.98 2.85
N SER A 265 16.07 12.68 1.86
CA SER A 265 15.48 13.91 1.30
C SER A 265 14.12 13.61 0.66
N THR A 266 13.99 12.52 -0.08
CA THR A 266 12.71 12.11 -0.68
C THR A 266 11.65 11.78 0.37
N ALA A 267 12.01 11.02 1.42
CA ALA A 267 11.10 10.76 2.54
C ALA A 267 10.59 12.06 3.16
N ARG A 268 11.52 12.98 3.47
CA ARG A 268 11.21 14.30 4.03
C ARG A 268 10.33 15.15 3.12
N GLN A 269 10.43 15.01 1.80
CA GLN A 269 9.57 15.76 0.87
C GLN A 269 8.11 15.30 0.96
N ILE A 270 7.87 13.98 1.04
CA ILE A 270 6.53 13.43 1.25
C ILE A 270 5.97 13.92 2.58
N ILE A 271 6.74 13.77 3.66
CA ILE A 271 6.32 14.15 5.01
C ILE A 271 6.01 15.64 5.09
N LYS A 272 6.92 16.51 4.62
CA LYS A 272 6.71 17.97 4.64
C LYS A 272 5.49 18.39 3.83
N TYR A 273 5.26 17.75 2.69
CA TYR A 273 4.07 18.06 1.88
C TYR A 273 2.79 17.70 2.64
N VAL A 274 2.76 16.55 3.30
CA VAL A 274 1.61 16.13 4.11
C VAL A 274 1.40 17.06 5.31
N GLU A 275 2.47 17.43 6.01
CA GLU A 275 2.42 18.38 7.13
C GLU A 275 1.90 19.76 6.71
N SER A 276 2.30 20.25 5.52
CA SER A 276 1.84 21.55 5.00
C SER A 276 0.39 21.54 4.50
N HIS A 277 -0.26 20.39 4.44
CA HIS A 277 -1.67 20.21 4.03
C HIS A 277 -2.47 19.43 5.09
N SER A 278 -2.18 19.68 6.37
CA SER A 278 -2.75 18.96 7.52
C SER A 278 -4.28 19.04 7.65
N ASP A 279 -4.91 19.98 6.95
CA ASP A 279 -6.36 20.13 6.84
C ASP A 279 -7.01 19.02 6.00
N THR A 280 -6.29 18.45 5.03
CA THR A 280 -6.80 17.45 4.10
C THR A 280 -6.11 16.09 4.20
N MET A 281 -4.87 16.05 4.68
CA MET A 281 -4.06 14.83 4.76
C MET A 281 -3.23 14.76 6.04
N ARG A 282 -2.81 13.55 6.40
CA ARG A 282 -1.88 13.30 7.50
C ARG A 282 -1.09 12.03 7.25
N MET A 283 0.04 11.87 7.91
CA MET A 283 0.75 10.59 7.86
C MET A 283 -0.10 9.50 8.50
N ALA A 284 -0.18 8.36 7.84
CA ALA A 284 -0.86 7.19 8.37
C ALA A 284 -0.15 6.66 9.62
N THR A 285 -0.94 6.13 10.54
CA THR A 285 -0.53 5.59 11.83
C THR A 285 -0.94 4.13 11.94
N ASN A 286 -0.57 3.52 13.06
CA ASN A 286 -0.88 2.13 13.41
C ASN A 286 -2.37 1.81 13.52
N HIS A 287 -3.20 2.85 13.67
CA HIS A 287 -4.65 2.72 13.78
C HIS A 287 -5.36 2.87 12.43
N ASP A 288 -4.63 3.26 11.39
CA ASP A 288 -5.19 3.44 10.07
C ASP A 288 -5.24 2.11 9.33
N SER A 289 -6.43 1.79 8.83
CA SER A 289 -6.64 0.64 7.94
C SER A 289 -6.03 0.97 6.56
N PRO A 290 -4.96 0.29 6.11
CA PRO A 290 -4.49 0.42 4.73
C PRO A 290 -5.48 -0.13 3.73
N TRP A 291 -6.51 -0.86 4.17
CA TRP A 291 -7.71 -1.26 3.41
C TRP A 291 -8.89 -1.52 4.34
#